data_AF-I3SML4-F1
#
_entry.id   AF-I3SML4-F1
#
_cell.length_a   1.000
_cell.length_b   1.000
_cell.length_c   1.000
_cell.angle_alpha   90.00
_cell.angle_beta   90.00
_cell.angle_gamma   90.00
#
_symmetry.space_group_name_H-M   'P 1'
#
loop_
_entity.id
_entity.type
_entity.pdbx_description
1 polymer ?
#
loop_
_entity_poly.entity_id
_entity_poly.type
_entity_poly.pdbx_seq_one_letter_code
_entity_poly.pdbx_strand_id
1 'polypeptide(L)'
;MTGYMSSIRSLCPGRESWKIRARVIRKWEIAPTSDPAKPYVLQLVLIDSEMMECWYQSVEERISASTVCPPSPKVVHDRCS
;
A
#
# COMPACT_ATOMS: atom_id res chain seq x y z
N MET A 1 -19.26 1.07 23.16
CA MET A 1 -19.48 -0.16 22.36
C MET A 1 -18.53 -0.14 21.18
N THR A 2 -17.42 -0.87 21.26
CA THR A 2 -16.52 -1.08 20.12
C THR A 2 -17.16 -2.13 19.20
N GLY A 3 -17.89 -1.67 18.18
CA GLY A 3 -18.44 -2.58 17.18
C GLY A 3 -17.32 -3.29 16.42
N TYR A 4 -17.44 -4.59 16.22
CA TYR A 4 -16.46 -5.39 15.48
C TYR A 4 -16.29 -4.85 14.05
N MET A 5 -15.05 -4.55 13.66
CA MET A 5 -14.71 -4.08 12.31
C MET A 5 -14.03 -5.20 11.54
N SER A 6 -14.41 -5.39 10.28
CA SER A 6 -13.84 -6.41 9.39
C SER A 6 -12.62 -5.85 8.64
N SER A 7 -11.62 -6.70 8.44
CA SER A 7 -10.50 -6.48 7.53
C SER A 7 -10.98 -6.59 6.08
N ILE A 8 -10.36 -5.84 5.16
CA ILE A 8 -10.64 -5.93 3.72
C ILE A 8 -10.36 -7.35 3.22
N ARG A 9 -9.35 -8.05 3.78
CA ARG A 9 -9.03 -9.44 3.41
C ARG A 9 -10.12 -10.45 3.78
N SER A 10 -10.99 -10.10 4.73
CA SER A 10 -12.07 -10.98 5.20
C SER A 10 -13.39 -10.82 4.45
N LEU A 11 -13.47 -9.90 3.49
CA LEU A 11 -14.67 -9.67 2.68
C LEU A 11 -14.91 -10.86 1.74
N CYS A 12 -16.16 -11.32 1.63
CA CYS A 12 -16.51 -12.49 0.84
C CYS A 12 -17.87 -12.32 0.14
N PRO A 13 -18.06 -12.72 -1.13
CA PRO A 13 -19.30 -12.42 -1.85
C PRO A 13 -20.60 -12.97 -1.23
N GLY A 14 -20.52 -13.99 -0.36
CA GLY A 14 -21.68 -14.66 0.24
C GLY A 14 -22.29 -13.95 1.45
N ARG A 15 -21.77 -12.79 1.86
CA ARG A 15 -22.33 -11.99 2.97
C ARG A 15 -22.80 -10.65 2.41
N GLU A 16 -23.90 -10.12 2.94
CA GLU A 16 -24.53 -8.92 2.35
C GLU A 16 -24.08 -7.61 3.01
N SER A 17 -23.50 -7.67 4.21
CA SER A 17 -23.12 -6.48 4.97
C SER A 17 -21.81 -6.63 5.76
N TRP A 18 -21.01 -5.58 5.73
CA TRP A 18 -19.77 -5.42 6.49
C TRP A 18 -19.60 -4.01 7.02
N LYS A 19 -18.77 -3.90 8.06
CA LYS A 19 -18.28 -2.64 8.57
C LYS A 19 -16.76 -2.68 8.53
N ILE A 20 -16.15 -1.86 7.68
CA ILE A 20 -14.69 -1.78 7.52
C ILE A 20 -14.15 -0.42 7.97
N ARG A 21 -12.88 -0.37 8.36
CA ARG A 21 -12.13 0.87 8.57
C ARG A 21 -11.05 0.96 7.51
N ALA A 22 -11.12 1.95 6.64
CA ALA A 22 -10.16 2.09 5.55
C ALA A 22 -9.84 3.56 5.27
N ARG A 23 -8.67 3.79 4.67
CA ARG A 23 -8.24 5.05 4.10
C ARG A 23 -8.37 4.98 2.58
N VAL A 24 -8.83 6.06 1.96
CA VAL A 24 -8.84 6.20 0.50
C VAL A 24 -7.42 6.54 0.04
N ILE A 25 -6.84 5.72 -0.84
CA ILE A 25 -5.53 6.01 -1.47
C ILE A 25 -5.72 6.70 -2.81
N ARG A 26 -6.71 6.27 -3.60
CA ARG A 26 -6.99 6.84 -4.92
C ARG A 26 -8.48 6.95 -5.18
N LYS A 27 -8.84 7.98 -5.94
CA LYS A 27 -10.18 8.25 -6.45
C LYS A 27 -10.10 8.41 -7.96
N TRP A 28 -11.01 7.76 -8.69
CA TRP A 28 -11.22 7.96 -10.12
C TRP A 28 -12.68 8.29 -10.38
N GLU A 29 -12.88 9.29 -11.22
CA GLU A 29 -14.18 9.60 -11.80
C GLU A 29 -14.17 8.99 -13.19
N ILE A 30 -15.01 7.97 -13.38
CA ILE A 30 -15.07 7.23 -14.64
C ILE A 30 -16.26 7.78 -15.42
N ALA A 31 -16.00 8.15 -16.67
CA ALA A 31 -17.04 8.54 -17.61
C ALA A 31 -18.09 7.43 -17.71
N PRO A 32 -19.37 7.77 -17.87
CA PRO A 32 -20.45 6.80 -17.88
C PRO A 32 -20.22 5.72 -18.94
N THR A 33 -20.29 4.45 -18.51
CA THR A 33 -20.23 3.31 -19.40
C THR A 33 -21.55 3.20 -20.16
N SER A 34 -21.66 3.89 -21.29
CA SER A 34 -22.73 3.78 -22.31
C SER A 34 -24.20 3.99 -21.88
N ASP A 35 -24.50 4.04 -20.59
CA ASP A 35 -25.85 4.20 -20.04
C ASP A 35 -26.09 5.68 -19.68
N PRO A 36 -26.92 6.40 -20.46
CA PRO A 36 -27.22 7.80 -20.21
C PRO A 36 -27.99 8.02 -18.89
N ALA A 37 -28.57 6.97 -18.28
CA ALA A 37 -29.25 7.07 -16.99
C ALA A 37 -28.30 7.04 -15.78
N LYS A 38 -27.02 6.70 -15.96
CA LYS A 38 -26.01 6.63 -14.90
C LYS A 38 -24.83 7.56 -15.22
N PRO A 39 -24.95 8.86 -14.93
CA PRO A 39 -24.06 9.87 -15.48
C PRO A 39 -22.61 9.83 -14.96
N TYR A 40 -22.30 9.09 -13.91
CA TYR A 40 -20.94 8.98 -13.37
C TYR A 40 -20.76 7.72 -12.51
N VAL A 41 -19.59 7.09 -12.63
CA VAL A 41 -19.14 6.04 -11.72
C VAL A 41 -17.96 6.56 -10.92
N LEU A 42 -18.08 6.50 -9.59
CA LEU A 42 -16.99 6.79 -8.68
C LEU A 42 -16.29 5.49 -8.31
N GLN A 43 -15.01 5.36 -8.67
CA GLN A 43 -14.18 4.25 -8.23
C GLN A 43 -13.18 4.73 -7.17
N LEU A 44 -13.07 3.96 -6.09
CA LEU A 44 -12.15 4.24 -4.98
C LEU A 44 -11.23 3.05 -4.76
N VAL A 45 -9.95 3.33 -4.47
CA VAL A 45 -9.01 2.35 -3.93
C VAL A 45 -8.86 2.58 -2.45
N LEU A 46 -9.13 1.54 -1.67
CA LEU A 46 -9.11 1.56 -0.21
C LEU A 46 -7.94 0.73 0.32
N ILE A 47 -7.37 1.16 1.45
CA ILE A 47 -6.43 0.38 2.26
C ILE A 47 -6.90 0.37 3.70
N ASP A 48 -6.85 -0.78 4.37
CA ASP A 48 -7.16 -0.89 5.79
C ASP A 48 -5.90 -0.78 6.66
N SER A 49 -6.12 -0.74 7.98
CA SER A 49 -5.03 -0.62 8.95
C SER A 49 -4.07 -1.81 8.93
N GLU A 50 -4.58 -3.02 8.72
CA GLU A 50 -3.75 -4.23 8.65
C GLU A 50 -2.75 -4.16 7.49
N MET A 51 -3.18 -3.69 6.31
CA MET A 51 -2.25 -3.51 5.20
C MET A 51 -1.29 -2.34 5.39
N MET A 52 -1.70 -1.27 6.07
CA MET A 52 -0.81 -0.13 6.35
C MET A 52 0.37 -0.53 7.23
N GLU A 53 0.15 -1.36 8.25
CA GLU A 53 1.23 -1.84 9.13
C GLU A 53 2.30 -2.63 8.36
N CYS A 54 1.90 -3.52 7.45
CA CYS A 54 2.84 -4.24 6.59
C CYS A 54 3.58 -3.32 5.60
N TRP A 55 2.92 -2.28 5.10
CA TRP A 55 3.53 -1.31 4.18
C TRP A 55 4.63 -0.49 4.85
N TYR A 56 4.42 -0.03 6.09
CA TYR A 56 5.45 0.72 6.81
C TYR A 56 6.70 -0.11 7.08
N GLN A 57 6.54 -1.37 7.52
CA GLN A 57 7.67 -2.28 7.76
C GLN A 57 8.50 -2.53 6.49
N SER A 58 7.84 -2.73 5.35
CA SER A 58 8.52 -2.96 4.07
C SER A 58 9.26 -1.72 3.54
N VAL A 59 8.79 -0.52 3.86
CA VAL A 59 9.46 0.74 3.46
C VAL A 59 10.68 1.00 4.34
N GLU A 60 10.58 0.76 5.65
CA GLU A 60 11.70 0.93 6.57
C GLU A 60 12.87 -0.02 6.25
N GLU A 61 12.60 -1.29 5.94
CA GLU A 61 13.64 -2.24 5.53
C GLU A 61 14.42 -1.79 4.29
N ARG A 62 13.73 -1.16 3.33
CA ARG A 62 14.38 -0.63 2.11
C ARG A 62 15.22 0.61 2.38
N ILE A 63 14.82 1.46 3.32
CA ILE A 63 15.59 2.64 3.71
C ILE A 63 16.84 2.20 4.49
N SER A 64 16.71 1.21 5.39
CA SER A 64 17.85 0.64 6.13
C SER A 64 18.82 -0.16 5.26
N ALA A 65 18.35 -0.83 4.20
CA ALA A 65 19.24 -1.52 3.27
C ALA A 65 20.03 -0.56 2.36
N SER A 66 19.55 0.68 2.17
CA SER A 66 20.19 1.68 1.32
C SER A 66 21.31 2.48 2.03
N THR A 67 21.51 2.29 3.34
CA THR A 67 22.58 2.97 4.11
C THR A 67 23.84 2.13 4.29
N VAL A 68 23.94 0.96 3.66
CA VAL A 68 25.19 0.19 3.62
C VAL A 68 26.14 0.86 2.63
N CYS A 69 27.04 1.70 3.14
CA CYS A 69 28.14 2.27 2.37
C CYS A 69 28.90 1.15 1.64
N PRO A 70 29.24 1.32 0.35
CA PRO A 70 30.12 0.38 -0.32
C PRO A 70 31.46 0.29 0.42
N PRO A 71 32.11 -0.88 0.48
CA PRO A 71 33.41 -1.02 1.13
C PRO A 71 34.40 -0.07 0.46
N SER A 72 35.07 0.76 1.27
CA SER A 72 36.08 1.70 0.78
C SER A 72 37.15 0.94 -0.02
N PRO A 73 37.57 1.44 -1.20
CA PRO A 73 38.60 0.79 -1.98
C PRO A 73 39.89 0.72 -1.16
N LYS A 74 40.42 -0.49 -0.95
CA LYS A 74 41.74 -0.69 -0.34
C LYS A 74 42.77 -0.12 -1.31
N VAL A 75 43.36 1.03 -0.95
CA VAL A 75 44.52 1.57 -1.65
C VAL A 75 45.67 0.61 -1.39
N VAL A 76 46.02 -0.21 -2.38
CA VAL A 76 47.22 -1.04 -2.38
C VAL A 76 48.39 -0.09 -2.63
N HIS A 77 49.16 0.21 -1.58
CA HIS A 77 50.45 0.85 -1.75
C HIS A 77 51.43 -0.20 -2.27
N ASP A 78 51.64 -0.23 -3.59
CA ASP A 78 52.81 -0.87 -4.17
C ASP A 78 54.05 -0.07 -3.76
N ARG A 79 54.80 -0.62 -2.80
CA ARG A 79 56.20 -0.23 -2.56
C ARG A 79 57.04 -0.93 -3.63
N CYS A 80 57.36 -0.23 -4.71
CA CYS A 80 58.52 -0.60 -5.52
C CYS A 80 59.79 -0.13 -4.80
N SER A 81 60.68 -1.08 -4.56
CA SER A 81 62.05 -0.89 -4.06
C SER A 81 62.99 -0.45 -5.18
#